data_AF-A0A4V5TUR0-F1
#
_entry.id   AF-A0A4V5TUR0-F1
#
_cell.length_a   1.000
_cell.length_b   1.000
_cell.length_c   1.000
_cell.angle_alpha   90.00
_cell.angle_beta   90.00
_cell.angle_gamma   90.00
#
_symmetry.space_group_name_H-M   'P 1'
#
loop_
_entity.id
_entity.type
_entity.pdbx_description
1 polymer ?
#
loop_
_entity_poly.entity_id
_entity_poly.type
_entity_poly.pdbx_seq_one_letter_code
_entity_poly.pdbx_strand_id
1 'polypeptide(L)'
;LKGKTLHIDIEGDIGNDSFKGYINGEYIKMKNVYQSVYSMPNVTETNTQKNVINLVDNMFVNIASKSIRRSGMYFIGNRAMLTGKNPKNMNIKVGQKYNDDLPLINMLGLIANKSVQLEWERTEQLPQSINVTVDLISAIPASQWTPVNAKHLEQRFTNSNHVVVVYVGEEQVTVSLTFNSANITQEGVPPLYAILEGEEDMFSDFIKLYKD
;
A
#
# COMPACT_ATOMS: atom_id res chain seq x y z
N LEU A 1 28.01 1.47 10.86
CA LEU A 1 26.66 1.60 11.47
C LEU A 1 25.68 0.84 10.58
N LYS A 2 25.34 -0.41 10.90
CA LYS A 2 24.20 -1.06 10.24
C LYS A 2 22.95 -0.35 10.78
N GLY A 3 22.36 0.52 9.96
CA GLY A 3 21.12 1.20 10.32
C GLY A 3 20.05 0.17 10.67
N LYS A 4 19.21 0.48 11.66
CA LYS A 4 18.06 -0.34 12.02
C LYS A 4 17.14 -0.44 10.80
N THR A 5 16.84 -1.65 10.36
CA THR A 5 15.88 -1.92 9.27
C THR A 5 14.51 -2.16 9.88
N LEU A 6 13.51 -1.40 9.46
CA LEU A 6 12.12 -1.63 9.82
C LEU A 6 11.59 -2.81 9.00
N HIS A 7 10.86 -3.72 9.64
CA HIS A 7 10.20 -4.80 8.94
C HIS A 7 8.69 -4.55 8.91
N ILE A 8 8.06 -4.80 7.75
CA ILE A 8 6.62 -4.65 7.55
C ILE A 8 6.05 -5.93 6.94
N ASP A 9 5.07 -6.49 7.63
CA ASP A 9 4.18 -7.52 7.12
C ASP A 9 2.91 -6.85 6.58
N ILE A 10 2.54 -7.18 5.35
CA ILE A 10 1.32 -6.66 4.74
C ILE A 10 0.53 -7.80 4.10
N GLU A 11 -0.73 -7.89 4.50
CA GLU A 11 -1.66 -8.90 4.01
C GLU A 11 -2.96 -8.24 3.57
N GLY A 12 -3.51 -8.62 2.42
CA GLY A 12 -4.79 -8.06 1.99
C GLY A 12 -5.14 -8.22 0.53
N ASP A 13 -6.28 -7.71 0.14
CA ASP A 13 -6.79 -7.80 -1.23
C ASP A 13 -6.55 -6.48 -1.98
N ILE A 14 -5.86 -6.55 -3.13
CA ILE A 14 -5.74 -5.44 -4.08
C ILE A 14 -6.98 -5.49 -4.99
N GLY A 15 -8.13 -5.17 -4.40
CA GLY A 15 -9.41 -5.16 -5.08
C GLY A 15 -9.55 -3.99 -6.08
N ASN A 16 -10.60 -4.01 -6.90
CA ASN A 16 -10.78 -2.99 -7.94
C ASN A 16 -10.99 -1.55 -7.41
N ASP A 17 -11.69 -1.38 -6.27
CA ASP A 17 -12.01 -0.05 -5.71
C ASP A 17 -11.04 0.37 -4.59
N SER A 18 -10.57 -0.58 -3.80
CA SER A 18 -9.76 -0.30 -2.61
C SER A 18 -8.87 -1.47 -2.27
N PHE A 19 -7.69 -1.17 -1.74
CA PHE A 19 -6.96 -2.11 -0.91
C PHE A 19 -7.67 -2.25 0.45
N LYS A 20 -7.81 -3.49 0.92
CA LYS A 20 -8.30 -3.82 2.26
C LYS A 20 -7.41 -4.91 2.83
N GLY A 21 -6.86 -4.68 4.02
CA GLY A 21 -5.90 -5.62 4.57
C GLY A 21 -5.43 -5.22 5.95
N TYR A 22 -4.31 -5.79 6.35
CA TYR A 22 -3.61 -5.50 7.59
C TYR A 22 -2.16 -5.15 7.28
N ILE A 23 -1.62 -4.20 8.06
CA ILE A 23 -0.19 -3.89 8.09
C ILE A 23 0.27 -4.10 9.53
N ASN A 24 1.20 -5.04 9.75
CA ASN A 24 1.64 -5.45 11.09
C ASN A 24 0.46 -5.76 12.03
N GLY A 25 -0.60 -6.39 11.52
CA GLY A 25 -1.82 -6.73 12.26
C GLY A 25 -2.84 -5.59 12.44
N GLU A 26 -2.54 -4.37 11.99
CA GLU A 26 -3.49 -3.24 12.05
C GLU A 26 -4.30 -3.14 10.76
N TYR A 27 -5.63 -3.13 10.89
CA TYR A 27 -6.53 -3.04 9.74
C TYR A 27 -6.35 -1.72 8.99
N ILE A 28 -6.30 -1.80 7.67
CA ILE A 28 -6.19 -0.64 6.79
C ILE A 28 -7.08 -0.78 5.57
N LYS A 29 -7.62 0.36 5.15
CA LYS A 29 -8.40 0.49 3.92
C LYS A 29 -7.96 1.74 3.17
N MET A 30 -7.60 1.57 1.90
CA MET A 30 -7.13 2.65 1.05
C MET A 30 -7.81 2.56 -0.32
N LYS A 31 -8.31 3.69 -0.84
CA LYS A 31 -8.86 3.75 -2.19
C LYS A 31 -7.78 3.48 -3.24
N ASN A 32 -8.12 2.66 -4.25
CA ASN A 32 -7.20 2.28 -5.30
C ASN A 32 -7.17 3.32 -6.43
N VAL A 33 -6.57 4.47 -6.11
CA VAL A 33 -6.50 5.66 -6.96
C VAL A 33 -5.18 6.40 -6.75
N TYR A 34 -4.63 6.92 -7.84
CA TYR A 34 -3.56 7.92 -7.76
C TYR A 34 -3.76 9.05 -8.76
N GLN A 35 -3.10 10.18 -8.51
CA GLN A 35 -2.98 11.30 -9.44
C GLN A 35 -1.51 11.72 -9.55
N SER A 36 -0.98 11.83 -10.76
CA SER A 36 0.36 12.40 -10.97
C SER A 36 0.37 13.91 -10.71
N VAL A 37 1.44 14.38 -10.06
CA VAL A 37 1.64 15.77 -9.66
C VAL A 37 2.89 16.31 -10.36
N TYR A 38 2.81 17.55 -10.85
CA TYR A 38 3.88 18.19 -11.63
C TYR A 38 4.56 19.35 -10.89
N SER A 39 3.99 19.80 -9.78
CA SER A 39 4.51 20.89 -8.96
C SER A 39 4.21 20.64 -7.49
N MET A 40 5.10 21.11 -6.62
CA MET A 40 4.88 21.03 -5.17
C MET A 40 3.60 21.79 -4.80
N PRO A 41 2.64 21.18 -4.06
CA PRO A 41 1.51 21.92 -3.52
C PRO A 41 1.97 22.85 -2.39
N ASN A 42 1.23 23.94 -2.16
CA ASN A 42 1.47 24.79 -1.00
C ASN A 42 1.21 24.00 0.28
N VAL A 43 2.14 24.11 1.24
CA VAL A 43 1.99 23.52 2.57
C VAL A 43 1.20 24.51 3.44
N THR A 44 0.10 24.04 4.03
CA THR A 44 -0.75 24.87 4.89
C THR A 44 -0.71 24.46 6.36
N GLU A 45 -0.35 23.21 6.66
CA GLU A 45 -0.21 22.69 8.03
C GLU A 45 1.28 22.54 8.36
N THR A 46 1.72 23.28 9.38
CA THR A 46 3.12 23.32 9.82
C THR A 46 3.38 22.43 11.04
N ASN A 47 2.34 21.90 11.67
CA ASN A 47 2.49 20.99 12.80
C ASN A 47 2.88 19.59 12.32
N THR A 48 4.12 19.20 12.60
CA THR A 48 4.69 17.90 12.25
C THR A 48 3.87 16.71 12.75
N GLN A 49 3.47 16.73 14.03
CA GLN A 49 2.71 15.62 14.61
C GLN A 49 1.36 15.42 13.89
N LYS A 50 0.64 16.51 13.61
CA LYS A 50 -0.60 16.45 12.83
C LYS A 50 -0.36 15.92 11.42
N ASN A 51 0.70 16.39 10.76
CA ASN A 51 1.04 15.89 9.43
C ASN A 51 1.31 14.38 9.45
N VAL A 52 2.09 13.89 10.43
CA VAL A 52 2.39 12.46 10.59
C VAL A 52 1.14 11.62 10.82
N ILE A 53 0.27 12.02 11.77
CA ILE A 53 -0.97 11.30 12.09
C ILE A 53 -1.85 11.14 10.85
N ASN A 54 -1.87 12.13 9.97
CA ASN A 54 -2.71 12.15 8.79
C ASN A 54 -2.03 11.62 7.50
N LEU A 55 -0.82 11.05 7.56
CA LEU A 55 -0.05 10.67 6.37
C LEU A 55 -0.79 9.70 5.44
N VAL A 56 -1.41 8.65 6.00
CA VAL A 56 -2.15 7.64 5.21
C VAL A 56 -3.38 8.25 4.52
N ASP A 57 -4.03 9.23 5.15
CA ASP A 57 -5.17 9.93 4.54
C ASP A 57 -4.73 11.01 3.53
N ASN A 58 -3.56 11.60 3.73
CA ASN A 58 -3.05 12.72 2.95
C ASN A 58 -1.77 12.38 2.17
N MET A 59 -1.66 11.15 1.67
CA MET A 59 -0.47 10.65 0.99
C MET A 59 -0.05 11.50 -0.20
N PHE A 60 1.12 12.12 -0.07
CA PHE A 60 1.84 12.78 -1.14
C PHE A 60 3.28 12.29 -1.13
N VAL A 61 3.70 11.69 -2.25
CA VAL A 61 5.00 11.00 -2.34
C VAL A 61 5.67 11.26 -3.67
N ASN A 62 6.99 11.13 -3.71
CA ASN A 62 7.76 10.94 -4.94
C ASN A 62 8.27 9.50 -4.98
N ILE A 63 7.95 8.75 -6.05
CA ILE A 63 8.34 7.36 -6.20
C ILE A 63 9.38 7.25 -7.31
N ALA A 64 10.53 6.65 -6.98
CA ALA A 64 11.56 6.22 -7.91
C ALA A 64 11.67 4.69 -7.88
N SER A 65 11.21 4.04 -8.94
CA SER A 65 11.30 2.58 -9.10
C SER A 65 11.40 2.20 -10.57
N LYS A 66 12.19 1.17 -10.87
CA LYS A 66 12.28 0.59 -12.23
C LYS A 66 11.03 -0.24 -12.61
N SER A 67 10.21 -0.59 -11.62
CA SER A 67 9.02 -1.42 -11.80
C SER A 67 7.77 -0.62 -12.17
N ILE A 68 7.85 0.72 -12.21
CA ILE A 68 6.79 1.61 -12.71
C ILE A 68 7.29 2.33 -13.96
N ARG A 69 6.38 2.67 -14.89
CA ARG A 69 6.78 3.29 -16.17
C ARG A 69 7.32 4.70 -16.02
N ARG A 70 6.83 5.41 -15.01
CA ARG A 70 7.19 6.81 -14.75
C ARG A 70 7.50 6.96 -13.27
N SER A 71 8.70 7.40 -12.96
CA SER A 71 9.02 7.92 -11.63
C SER A 71 8.51 9.35 -11.51
N GLY A 72 8.11 9.77 -10.31
CA GLY A 72 7.64 11.14 -10.09
C GLY A 72 6.76 11.31 -8.86
N MET A 73 6.08 12.45 -8.79
CA MET A 73 5.23 12.82 -7.66
C MET A 73 3.78 12.33 -7.85
N TYR A 74 3.19 11.84 -6.77
CA TYR A 74 1.85 11.25 -6.75
C TYR A 74 1.06 11.67 -5.51
N PHE A 75 -0.20 12.04 -5.71
CA PHE A 75 -1.23 11.90 -4.67
C PHE A 75 -1.83 10.50 -4.76
N ILE A 76 -2.09 9.87 -3.62
CA ILE A 76 -2.58 8.49 -3.54
C ILE A 76 -3.80 8.44 -2.60
N GLY A 77 -4.75 7.55 -2.90
CA GLY A 77 -5.89 7.28 -2.02
C GLY A 77 -6.80 8.50 -1.85
N ASN A 78 -7.18 8.81 -0.60
CA ASN A 78 -8.11 9.89 -0.28
C ASN A 78 -7.64 11.24 -0.82
N ARG A 79 -6.34 11.53 -0.73
CA ARG A 79 -5.76 12.78 -1.27
C ARG A 79 -5.97 12.95 -2.77
N ALA A 80 -5.82 11.88 -3.55
CA ALA A 80 -5.99 11.93 -5.00
C ALA A 80 -7.45 12.20 -5.41
N MET A 81 -8.42 11.83 -4.58
CA MET A 81 -9.84 12.10 -4.83
C MET A 81 -10.21 13.56 -4.57
N LEU A 82 -9.63 14.18 -3.52
CA LEU A 82 -9.96 15.54 -3.09
C LEU A 82 -9.48 16.63 -4.07
N THR A 83 -8.44 16.34 -4.86
CA THR A 83 -7.80 17.32 -5.74
C THR A 83 -8.51 17.56 -7.08
N GLY A 84 -9.55 16.77 -7.39
CA GLY A 84 -10.51 17.01 -8.48
C GLY A 84 -9.95 17.02 -9.92
N LYS A 85 -8.65 16.79 -10.13
CA LYS A 85 -7.98 16.84 -11.44
C LYS A 85 -7.63 15.43 -11.91
N ASN A 86 -8.49 14.83 -12.74
CA ASN A 86 -8.25 13.59 -13.49
C ASN A 86 -7.53 12.46 -12.69
N PRO A 87 -8.11 11.97 -11.58
CA PRO A 87 -7.56 10.82 -10.88
C PRO A 87 -7.56 9.59 -11.78
N LYS A 88 -6.46 8.82 -11.77
CA LYS A 88 -6.43 7.50 -12.39
C LYS A 88 -7.02 6.49 -11.43
N ASN A 89 -8.22 6.02 -11.77
CA ASN A 89 -8.93 4.96 -11.07
C ASN A 89 -8.76 3.65 -11.85
N MET A 90 -8.80 2.52 -11.14
CA MET A 90 -8.71 1.17 -11.74
C MET A 90 -9.87 0.82 -12.72
N ASN A 91 -10.88 1.70 -12.81
CA ASN A 91 -12.13 1.47 -13.54
C ASN A 91 -12.24 2.18 -14.90
N ILE A 92 -11.19 2.86 -15.39
CA ILE A 92 -11.24 3.54 -16.68
C ILE A 92 -10.97 2.54 -17.80
N LYS A 93 -11.98 2.32 -18.64
CA LYS A 93 -11.98 1.45 -19.83
C LYS A 93 -10.73 1.69 -20.69
N VAL A 94 -10.13 0.58 -21.17
CA VAL A 94 -9.03 0.48 -22.16
C VAL A 94 -7.60 0.52 -21.56
N GLY A 95 -7.14 -0.65 -21.10
CA GLY A 95 -5.73 -0.92 -20.80
C GLY A 95 -5.57 -2.24 -20.02
N GLN A 96 -4.66 -3.11 -20.44
CA GLN A 96 -4.49 -4.43 -19.81
C GLN A 96 -4.00 -4.26 -18.35
N LYS A 97 -4.87 -4.60 -17.38
CA LYS A 97 -4.76 -4.23 -15.95
C LYS A 97 -3.56 -4.83 -15.20
N TYR A 98 -3.02 -5.97 -15.63
CA TYR A 98 -1.80 -6.56 -15.03
C TYR A 98 -0.54 -5.72 -15.28
N ASN A 99 -0.59 -4.88 -16.31
CA ASN A 99 0.45 -3.96 -16.69
C ASN A 99 0.26 -2.58 -16.02
N ASP A 100 -0.78 -2.36 -15.23
CA ASP A 100 -1.03 -1.06 -14.60
C ASP A 100 0.01 -0.78 -13.50
N ASP A 101 0.50 0.44 -13.42
CA ASP A 101 1.39 0.88 -12.33
C ASP A 101 0.62 1.15 -11.05
N LEU A 102 -0.72 1.23 -11.13
CA LEU A 102 -1.59 1.57 -10.01
C LEU A 102 -1.36 0.68 -8.76
N PRO A 103 -1.35 -0.67 -8.84
CA PRO A 103 -1.06 -1.50 -7.66
C PRO A 103 0.28 -1.17 -7.01
N LEU A 104 1.33 -0.94 -7.82
CA LEU A 104 2.65 -0.61 -7.31
C LEU A 104 2.69 0.78 -6.67
N ILE A 105 2.21 1.81 -7.37
CA ILE A 105 2.22 3.20 -6.87
C ILE A 105 1.48 3.27 -5.53
N ASN A 106 0.31 2.66 -5.45
CA ASN A 106 -0.52 2.65 -4.25
C ASN A 106 0.17 1.93 -3.08
N MET A 107 0.66 0.71 -3.31
CA MET A 107 1.28 -0.09 -2.24
C MET A 107 2.59 0.53 -1.77
N LEU A 108 3.46 0.99 -2.68
CA LEU A 108 4.70 1.67 -2.32
C LEU A 108 4.43 2.96 -1.52
N GLY A 109 3.42 3.74 -1.93
CA GLY A 109 3.00 4.92 -1.20
C GLY A 109 2.47 4.60 0.19
N LEU A 110 1.59 3.61 0.31
CA LEU A 110 1.00 3.18 1.57
C LEU A 110 2.07 2.71 2.56
N ILE A 111 2.93 1.79 2.13
CA ILE A 111 3.99 1.22 2.97
C ILE A 111 4.95 2.31 3.42
N ALA A 112 5.36 3.22 2.52
CA ALA A 112 6.27 4.30 2.87
C ALA A 112 5.66 5.27 3.90
N ASN A 113 4.40 5.68 3.72
CA ASN A 113 3.73 6.57 4.68
C ASN A 113 3.54 5.89 6.04
N LYS A 114 3.12 4.62 6.06
CA LYS A 114 2.98 3.87 7.31
C LYS A 114 4.32 3.63 8.01
N SER A 115 5.41 3.44 7.25
CA SER A 115 6.77 3.34 7.79
C SER A 115 7.19 4.61 8.55
N VAL A 116 6.87 5.79 8.01
CA VAL A 116 7.13 7.07 8.68
C VAL A 116 6.31 7.21 9.96
N GLN A 117 5.04 6.80 9.94
CA GLN A 117 4.20 6.79 11.14
C GLN A 117 4.75 5.87 12.22
N LEU A 118 5.14 4.64 11.88
CA LEU A 118 5.70 3.66 12.82
C LEU A 118 7.02 4.14 13.46
N GLU A 119 7.92 4.74 12.68
CA GLU A 119 9.15 5.30 13.24
C GLU A 119 8.88 6.53 14.11
N TRP A 120 7.91 7.38 13.75
CA TRP A 120 7.48 8.48 14.60
C TRP A 120 6.86 8.00 15.90
N GLU A 121 5.96 7.02 15.88
CA GLU A 121 5.36 6.43 17.08
C GLU A 121 6.43 5.87 18.05
N ARG A 122 7.53 5.35 17.49
CA ARG A 122 8.63 4.78 18.27
C ARG A 122 9.60 5.83 18.83
N THR A 123 9.76 6.98 18.17
CA THR A 123 10.87 7.92 18.45
C THR A 123 10.43 9.36 18.72
N GLU A 124 9.20 9.70 18.37
CA GLU A 124 8.65 11.07 18.33
C GLU A 124 9.50 12.04 17.48
N GLN A 125 10.26 11.51 16.52
CA GLN A 125 11.15 12.26 15.64
C GLN A 125 10.93 11.84 14.19
N LEU A 126 11.06 12.81 13.26
CA LEU A 126 11.08 12.51 11.84
C LEU A 126 12.50 12.10 11.43
N PRO A 127 12.73 10.85 11.00
CA PRO A 127 14.04 10.46 10.49
C PRO A 127 14.25 11.07 9.10
N GLN A 128 15.51 11.32 8.72
CA GLN A 128 15.83 11.71 7.33
C GLN A 128 15.62 10.54 6.34
N SER A 129 15.88 9.32 6.80
CA SER A 129 15.69 8.12 5.99
C SER A 129 15.34 6.88 6.81
N ILE A 130 14.63 5.95 6.17
CA ILE A 130 14.19 4.67 6.74
C ILE A 130 14.49 3.58 5.72
N ASN A 131 15.13 2.49 6.15
CA ASN A 131 15.24 1.27 5.35
C ASN A 131 14.17 0.29 5.81
N VAL A 132 13.39 -0.24 4.87
CA VAL A 132 12.24 -1.10 5.16
C VAL A 132 12.33 -2.37 4.35
N THR A 133 12.20 -3.51 5.03
CA THR A 133 11.96 -4.81 4.39
C THR A 133 10.49 -5.17 4.47
N VAL A 134 9.94 -5.68 3.38
CA VAL A 134 8.51 -5.98 3.26
C VAL A 134 8.29 -7.44 2.91
N ASP A 135 7.37 -8.09 3.62
CA ASP A 135 6.77 -9.35 3.23
C ASP A 135 5.31 -9.12 2.85
N LEU A 136 4.99 -9.32 1.57
CA LEU A 136 3.68 -9.02 0.99
C LEU A 136 2.92 -10.32 0.67
N ILE A 137 1.77 -10.50 1.29
CA ILE A 137 0.78 -11.50 0.92
C ILE A 137 -0.44 -10.77 0.37
N SER A 138 -0.83 -11.07 -0.86
CA SER A 138 -2.00 -10.40 -1.42
C SER A 138 -2.80 -11.27 -2.36
N ALA A 139 -3.97 -10.75 -2.72
CA ALA A 139 -4.83 -11.33 -3.73
C ALA A 139 -5.16 -10.28 -4.81
N ILE A 140 -5.40 -10.77 -6.02
CA ILE A 140 -5.95 -9.98 -7.13
C ILE A 140 -7.28 -10.58 -7.58
N PRO A 141 -8.17 -9.78 -8.22
CA PRO A 141 -9.48 -10.26 -8.64
C PRO A 141 -9.41 -11.53 -9.47
N ALA A 142 -10.32 -12.47 -9.23
CA ALA A 142 -10.35 -13.76 -9.93
C ALA A 142 -10.34 -13.63 -11.46
N SER A 143 -10.99 -12.59 -12.01
CA SER A 143 -11.01 -12.30 -13.44
C SER A 143 -9.67 -11.83 -14.02
N GLN A 144 -8.73 -11.41 -13.18
CA GLN A 144 -7.39 -10.95 -13.55
C GLN A 144 -6.31 -11.97 -13.18
N TRP A 145 -6.64 -12.93 -12.31
CA TRP A 145 -5.68 -13.91 -11.83
C TRP A 145 -5.39 -14.97 -12.89
N THR A 146 -4.10 -15.09 -13.21
CA THR A 146 -3.49 -16.25 -13.85
C THR A 146 -2.12 -16.44 -13.20
N PRO A 147 -1.52 -17.65 -13.23
CA PRO A 147 -0.17 -17.85 -12.70
C PRO A 147 0.86 -16.88 -13.30
N VAL A 148 0.72 -16.54 -14.59
CA VAL A 148 1.59 -15.60 -15.29
C VAL A 148 1.40 -14.17 -14.77
N ASN A 149 0.15 -13.71 -14.63
CA ASN A 149 -0.15 -12.35 -14.14
C ASN A 149 0.26 -12.16 -12.69
N ALA A 150 -0.02 -13.15 -11.84
CA ALA A 150 0.41 -13.18 -10.45
C ALA A 150 1.94 -13.08 -10.40
N LYS A 151 2.66 -13.97 -11.10
CA LYS A 151 4.12 -13.96 -11.10
C LYS A 151 4.72 -12.67 -11.62
N HIS A 152 4.12 -12.08 -12.65
CA HIS A 152 4.53 -10.78 -13.16
C HIS A 152 4.41 -9.70 -12.09
N LEU A 153 3.30 -9.63 -11.36
CA LEU A 153 3.10 -8.65 -10.29
C LEU A 153 4.06 -8.89 -9.11
N GLU A 154 4.26 -10.13 -8.68
CA GLU A 154 5.24 -10.51 -7.65
C GLU A 154 6.64 -10.01 -8.00
N GLN A 155 7.06 -10.23 -9.24
CA GLN A 155 8.36 -9.81 -9.75
C GLN A 155 8.49 -8.30 -9.81
N ARG A 156 7.41 -7.56 -10.09
CA ARG A 156 7.43 -6.10 -10.08
C ARG A 156 7.71 -5.53 -8.67
N PHE A 157 7.32 -6.23 -7.61
CA PHE A 157 7.70 -5.86 -6.24
C PHE A 157 9.11 -6.34 -5.85
N THR A 158 9.52 -7.54 -6.25
CA THR A 158 10.72 -8.19 -5.73
C THR A 158 12.00 -7.96 -6.56
N ASN A 159 11.89 -7.67 -7.87
CA ASN A 159 13.07 -7.58 -8.75
C ASN A 159 13.85 -6.25 -8.65
N SER A 160 13.40 -5.28 -7.86
CA SER A 160 14.11 -4.01 -7.71
C SER A 160 13.88 -3.40 -6.34
N ASN A 161 14.85 -2.62 -5.86
CA ASN A 161 14.60 -1.73 -4.73
C ASN A 161 13.76 -0.53 -5.20
N HIS A 162 12.91 -0.05 -4.30
CA HIS A 162 12.07 1.12 -4.53
C HIS A 162 12.48 2.21 -3.56
N VAL A 163 12.55 3.45 -4.05
CA VAL A 163 12.81 4.62 -3.21
C VAL A 163 11.58 5.50 -3.25
N VAL A 164 11.05 5.83 -2.09
CA VAL A 164 9.87 6.68 -1.92
C VAL A 164 10.23 7.84 -1.01
N VAL A 165 10.11 9.06 -1.50
CA VAL A 165 10.20 10.26 -0.66
C VAL A 165 8.79 10.61 -0.19
N VAL A 166 8.58 10.58 1.12
CA VAL A 166 7.32 10.97 1.77
C VAL A 166 7.41 12.44 2.16
N TYR A 167 6.43 13.23 1.75
CA TYR A 167 6.34 14.64 2.11
C TYR A 167 5.50 14.81 3.38
N VAL A 168 6.11 15.34 4.44
CA VAL A 168 5.49 15.57 5.76
C VAL A 168 5.44 17.08 6.02
N GLY A 169 4.43 17.75 5.46
CA GLY A 169 4.43 19.23 5.42
C GLY A 169 5.56 19.73 4.53
N GLU A 170 6.47 20.53 5.09
CA GLU A 170 7.68 21.01 4.39
C GLU A 170 8.85 20.01 4.46
N GLU A 171 8.79 19.07 5.41
CA GLU A 171 9.83 18.07 5.64
C GLU A 171 9.71 16.88 4.68
N GLN A 172 10.81 16.16 4.50
CA GLN A 172 10.88 15.00 3.61
C GLN A 172 11.57 13.83 4.30
N VAL A 173 10.97 12.63 4.17
CA VAL A 173 11.57 11.38 4.65
C VAL A 173 11.81 10.45 3.47
N THR A 174 13.05 9.99 3.30
CA THR A 174 13.40 9.03 2.25
C THR A 174 13.24 7.60 2.75
N VAL A 175 12.32 6.85 2.17
CA VAL A 175 12.05 5.45 2.51
C VAL A 175 12.59 4.55 1.39
N SER A 176 13.54 3.68 1.73
CA SER A 176 14.03 2.63 0.84
C SER A 176 13.30 1.33 1.14
N LEU A 177 12.53 0.82 0.17
CA LEU A 177 11.75 -0.41 0.28
C LEU A 177 12.45 -1.55 -0.46
N THR A 178 12.62 -2.67 0.24
CA THR A 178 13.07 -3.95 -0.33
C THR A 178 12.04 -5.02 0.02
N PHE A 179 11.44 -5.64 -1.00
CA PHE A 179 10.51 -6.74 -0.79
C PHE A 179 11.28 -8.05 -0.67
N ASN A 180 11.19 -8.71 0.48
CA ASN A 180 11.73 -10.05 0.71
C ASN A 180 10.90 -11.07 -0.08
N SER A 181 9.59 -10.92 -0.01
CA SER A 181 8.62 -11.73 -0.75
C SER A 181 7.42 -10.91 -1.18
N ALA A 182 6.81 -11.36 -2.27
CA ALA A 182 5.48 -10.95 -2.70
C ALA A 182 4.78 -12.22 -3.18
N ASN A 183 3.71 -12.62 -2.52
CA ASN A 183 2.90 -13.80 -2.84
C ASN A 183 1.52 -13.33 -3.29
N ILE A 184 1.21 -13.49 -4.58
CA ILE A 184 -0.04 -12.99 -5.16
C ILE A 184 -0.98 -14.16 -5.50
N THR A 185 -2.03 -14.30 -4.71
CA THR A 185 -3.05 -15.35 -4.84
C THR A 185 -4.29 -14.86 -5.59
N GLN A 186 -5.21 -15.77 -5.86
CA GLN A 186 -6.53 -15.44 -6.39
C GLN A 186 -7.47 -15.01 -5.26
N GLU A 187 -8.20 -13.91 -5.45
CA GLU A 187 -9.24 -13.47 -4.51
C GLU A 187 -10.23 -14.61 -4.20
N GLY A 188 -10.57 -14.78 -2.92
CA GLY A 188 -11.44 -15.86 -2.44
C GLY A 188 -10.72 -17.17 -2.09
N VAL A 189 -9.49 -17.40 -2.57
CA VAL A 189 -8.73 -18.61 -2.22
C VAL A 189 -8.23 -18.57 -0.77
N PRO A 190 -7.56 -17.52 -0.27
CA PRO A 190 -7.09 -17.50 1.12
C PRO A 190 -8.22 -17.65 2.16
N PRO A 191 -9.37 -16.95 2.04
CA PRO A 191 -10.50 -17.16 2.96
C PRO A 191 -11.04 -18.59 2.91
N LEU A 192 -11.07 -19.24 1.75
CA LEU A 192 -11.51 -20.64 1.65
C LEU A 192 -10.59 -21.58 2.43
N TYR A 193 -9.27 -21.42 2.29
CA TYR A 193 -8.32 -22.20 3.09
C TYR A 193 -8.42 -21.91 4.58
N ALA A 194 -8.61 -20.65 4.97
CA ALA A 194 -8.81 -20.28 6.37
C ALA A 194 -10.06 -20.94 6.98
N ILE A 195 -11.11 -21.15 6.18
CA ILE A 195 -12.32 -21.88 6.59
C ILE A 195 -12.06 -23.39 6.69
N LEU A 196 -11.35 -23.96 5.71
CA LEU A 196 -11.06 -25.40 5.67
C LEU A 196 -10.12 -25.86 6.80
N GLU A 197 -9.15 -25.03 7.16
CA GLU A 197 -8.16 -25.30 8.21
C GLU A 197 -8.57 -24.70 9.57
N GLY A 198 -9.73 -24.05 9.65
CA GLY A 198 -10.22 -23.43 10.87
C GLY A 198 -10.69 -24.47 11.90
N GLU A 199 -10.76 -24.04 13.16
CA GLU A 199 -11.31 -24.87 14.24
C GLU A 199 -12.80 -25.20 13.97
N GLU A 200 -13.25 -26.39 14.38
CA GLU A 200 -14.65 -26.84 14.14
C GLU A 200 -15.69 -25.85 14.67
N ASP A 201 -15.35 -25.12 15.73
CA ASP A 201 -16.22 -24.17 16.40
C ASP A 201 -16.10 -22.73 15.87
N MET A 202 -15.32 -22.49 14.80
CA MET A 202 -15.09 -21.14 14.23
C MET A 202 -16.39 -20.41 13.81
N PHE A 203 -17.46 -21.16 13.53
CA PHE A 203 -18.77 -20.61 13.18
C PHE A 203 -19.77 -20.60 14.35
N SER A 204 -19.35 -20.90 15.57
CA SER A 204 -20.25 -21.02 16.73
C SER A 204 -21.07 -19.76 16.98
N ASP A 205 -20.45 -18.59 16.90
CA ASP A 205 -21.16 -17.32 17.09
C ASP A 205 -22.11 -17.00 15.93
N PHE A 206 -21.73 -17.37 14.71
CA PHE A 206 -22.63 -17.29 13.55
C PHE A 206 -23.85 -18.20 13.73
N ILE A 207 -23.65 -19.45 14.16
CA ILE A 207 -24.72 -20.41 14.42
C ILE A 207 -25.67 -19.91 15.52
N LYS A 208 -25.16 -19.28 16.58
CA LYS A 208 -25.98 -18.70 17.66
C LYS A 208 -26.94 -17.61 17.16
N LEU A 209 -26.58 -16.84 16.13
CA LEU A 209 -27.45 -15.81 15.54
C LEU A 209 -28.73 -16.38 14.90
N TYR A 210 -28.73 -17.67 14.56
CA TYR A 210 -29.85 -18.35 13.89
C TYR A 210 -30.46 -19.49 14.71
N LYS A 211 -30.07 -19.61 15.98
CA LYS A 211 -30.74 -20.47 16.95
C LYS A 211 -31.72 -19.61 17.73
N ASP A 212 -32.96 -19.57 17.25
CA ASP A 212 -34.12 -19.20 18.05
C ASP A 212 -34.24 -20.13 19.28
#